data_AF-A0A415IR80-F1
#
_entry.id   AF-A0A415IR80-F1
#
_cell.length_a   1.000
_cell.length_b   1.000
_cell.length_c   1.000
_cell.angle_alpha   90.00
_cell.angle_beta   90.00
_cell.angle_gamma   90.00
#
_symmetry.space_group_name_H-M   'P 1'
#
loop_
_entity.id
_entity.type
_entity.pdbx_description
1 polymer ?
#
loop_
_entity_poly.entity_id
_entity_poly.type
_entity_poly.pdbx_seq_one_letter_code
_entity_poly.pdbx_strand_id
1 'polypeptide(L)'
;MAQSKKFISPGAWFSMMYPADWNEFEDGEGSFLFYNPNEWTGNFRISAYKGNATYAREVIRQELKDNPSAVSVRIGNMECAYSKEMFEEDGAYYTSHLWITGMGDVAFECSFTVSKGSSAAEAEAVVASLEIRKEGVKYPEEIIPVRLSEIYQINEAFEWVTNTVKEQLKKDFQGMEEDLDSMQQVIDSGTIGPKKKEAWLSFGIAICVILANEVDGLEWMTLIDGNREAPVLQNLTTGEWIDPMKLVWSKVKAGESCNLSETYKTLL
;
A
#
# COMPACT_ATOMS: atom_id res chain seq x y z
N MET A 1 -6.32 -23.56 2.19
CA MET A 1 -6.53 -22.33 2.97
C MET A 1 -7.01 -21.28 1.99
N ALA A 2 -8.00 -20.46 2.35
CA ALA A 2 -8.37 -19.33 1.49
C ALA A 2 -7.11 -18.46 1.26
N GLN A 3 -6.86 -18.07 0.01
CA GLN A 3 -5.73 -17.21 -0.32
C GLN A 3 -6.00 -15.83 0.31
N SER A 4 -5.00 -15.25 0.97
CA SER A 4 -5.11 -13.94 1.62
C SER A 4 -3.89 -13.09 1.29
N LYS A 5 -4.10 -11.79 1.32
CA LYS A 5 -3.08 -10.75 1.15
C LYS A 5 -2.76 -10.14 2.52
N LYS A 6 -1.53 -9.69 2.71
CA LYS A 6 -1.10 -8.98 3.93
C LYS A 6 -1.09 -7.48 3.66
N PHE A 7 -1.60 -6.71 4.60
CA PHE A 7 -1.45 -5.26 4.63
C PHE A 7 -0.61 -4.86 5.83
N ILE A 8 0.30 -3.89 5.66
CA ILE A 8 1.05 -3.23 6.73
C ILE A 8 0.85 -1.73 6.54
N SER A 9 0.28 -1.07 7.55
CA SER A 9 -0.02 0.36 7.44
C SER A 9 1.23 1.23 7.37
N PRO A 10 1.11 2.48 6.88
CA PRO A 10 2.20 3.45 6.90
C PRO A 10 2.81 3.61 8.30
N GLY A 11 4.15 3.64 8.37
CA GLY A 11 4.90 3.64 9.63
C GLY A 11 4.82 2.31 10.38
N ALA A 12 4.30 1.26 9.73
CA ALA A 12 4.12 -0.08 10.27
C ALA A 12 3.44 -0.08 11.66
N TRP A 13 2.32 0.62 11.84
CA TRP A 13 1.60 0.65 13.14
C TRP A 13 0.85 -0.65 13.39
N PHE A 14 0.28 -1.23 12.34
CA PHE A 14 -0.47 -2.47 12.41
C PHE A 14 -0.30 -3.27 11.12
N SER A 15 -0.66 -4.55 11.20
CA SER A 15 -0.85 -5.39 10.03
C SER A 15 -2.14 -6.19 10.12
N MET A 16 -2.66 -6.59 8.97
CA MET A 16 -3.84 -7.44 8.86
C MET A 16 -3.73 -8.35 7.63
N MET A 17 -4.53 -9.41 7.63
CA MET A 17 -4.77 -10.25 6.48
C MET A 17 -6.15 -9.91 5.89
N TYR A 18 -6.25 -9.87 4.57
CA TYR A 18 -7.50 -9.59 3.86
C TYR A 18 -7.70 -10.54 2.67
N PRO A 19 -8.94 -10.72 2.17
CA PRO A 19 -9.22 -11.60 1.05
C PRO A 19 -8.37 -11.28 -0.20
N ALA A 20 -7.87 -12.31 -0.88
CA ALA A 20 -6.95 -12.11 -2.01
C ALA A 20 -7.60 -11.46 -3.25
N ASP A 21 -8.91 -11.52 -3.37
CA ASP A 21 -9.72 -10.91 -4.41
C ASP A 21 -10.06 -9.44 -4.12
N TRP A 22 -9.74 -8.94 -2.93
CA TRP A 22 -9.87 -7.52 -2.60
C TRP A 22 -8.64 -6.73 -3.05
N ASN A 23 -8.89 -5.46 -3.39
CA ASN A 23 -7.88 -4.45 -3.69
C ASN A 23 -8.06 -3.24 -2.75
N GLU A 24 -6.99 -2.47 -2.58
CA GLU A 24 -7.02 -1.19 -1.86
C GLU A 24 -7.48 -0.07 -2.79
N PHE A 25 -8.28 0.87 -2.27
CA PHE A 25 -8.80 2.02 -2.98
C PHE A 25 -8.68 3.30 -2.14
N GLU A 26 -8.76 4.44 -2.83
CA GLU A 26 -8.70 5.76 -2.19
C GLU A 26 -9.85 5.94 -1.19
N ASP A 27 -9.53 6.54 -0.03
CA ASP A 27 -10.48 6.87 1.04
C ASP A 27 -10.01 8.17 1.74
N GLY A 28 -10.53 8.46 2.93
CA GLY A 28 -10.09 9.65 3.69
C GLY A 28 -8.65 9.53 4.22
N GLU A 29 -8.02 10.66 4.53
CA GLU A 29 -6.69 10.69 5.16
C GLU A 29 -6.68 9.83 6.44
N GLY A 30 -5.76 8.87 6.50
CA GLY A 30 -5.62 7.95 7.64
C GLY A 30 -6.61 6.78 7.65
N SER A 31 -7.43 6.63 6.61
CA SER A 31 -8.36 5.52 6.39
C SER A 31 -7.97 4.71 5.15
N PHE A 32 -8.19 3.40 5.20
CA PHE A 32 -7.83 2.47 4.13
C PHE A 32 -9.07 1.66 3.72
N LEU A 33 -9.44 1.73 2.44
CA LEU A 33 -10.63 1.06 1.88
C LEU A 33 -10.22 -0.17 1.07
N PHE A 34 -10.90 -1.29 1.32
CA PHE A 34 -10.72 -2.54 0.60
C PHE A 34 -12.07 -3.12 0.15
N TYR A 35 -12.15 -3.56 -1.10
CA TYR A 35 -13.28 -4.32 -1.63
C TYR A 35 -12.86 -5.16 -2.84
N ASN A 36 -13.68 -6.15 -3.20
CA ASN A 36 -13.53 -6.90 -4.45
C ASN A 36 -14.10 -6.07 -5.63
N PRO A 37 -13.28 -5.63 -6.60
CA PRO A 37 -13.76 -4.82 -7.73
C PRO A 37 -14.54 -5.61 -8.78
N ASN A 38 -14.42 -6.93 -8.81
CA ASN A 38 -15.05 -7.79 -9.81
C ASN A 38 -16.43 -8.29 -9.33
N GLU A 39 -16.53 -8.68 -8.06
CA GLU A 39 -17.76 -9.13 -7.42
C GLU A 39 -17.87 -8.46 -6.05
N TRP A 40 -18.66 -7.39 -5.97
CA TRP A 40 -18.75 -6.60 -4.75
C TRP A 40 -19.42 -7.37 -3.61
N THR A 41 -18.66 -7.68 -2.56
CA THR A 41 -19.16 -8.33 -1.32
C THR A 41 -19.28 -7.37 -0.14
N GLY A 42 -18.75 -6.15 -0.27
CA GLY A 42 -18.80 -5.11 0.73
C GLY A 42 -17.59 -4.19 0.68
N ASN A 43 -17.69 -3.05 1.36
CA ASN A 43 -16.62 -2.06 1.49
C ASN A 43 -16.06 -2.11 2.91
N PHE A 44 -14.85 -2.66 3.09
CA PHE A 44 -14.16 -2.67 4.37
C PHE A 44 -13.28 -1.43 4.51
N ARG A 45 -13.42 -0.70 5.61
CA ARG A 45 -12.54 0.42 5.95
C ARG A 45 -11.88 0.18 7.29
N ILE A 46 -10.65 0.65 7.42
CA ILE A 46 -9.94 0.69 8.69
C ILE A 46 -9.18 2.00 8.84
N SER A 47 -9.32 2.63 10.00
CA SER A 47 -8.48 3.75 10.46
C SER A 47 -7.81 3.38 11.78
N ALA A 48 -6.62 3.92 12.03
CA ALA A 48 -5.87 3.67 13.25
C ALA A 48 -5.42 4.96 13.93
N TYR A 49 -5.57 5.00 15.26
CA TYR A 49 -5.28 6.17 16.08
C TYR A 49 -4.40 5.78 17.26
N LYS A 50 -3.36 6.57 17.53
CA LYS A 50 -2.45 6.39 18.67
C LYS A 50 -2.78 7.35 19.80
N GLY A 51 -2.63 6.87 21.04
CA GLY A 51 -2.82 7.68 22.23
C GLY A 51 -1.95 7.23 23.41
N ASN A 52 -2.49 7.37 24.62
CA ASN A 52 -1.83 6.89 25.83
C ASN A 52 -1.80 5.34 25.90
N ALA A 53 -1.08 4.76 26.86
CA ALA A 53 -0.95 3.30 27.01
C ALA A 53 -2.27 2.53 27.23
N THR A 54 -3.36 3.23 27.53
CA THR A 54 -4.70 2.67 27.77
C THR A 54 -5.73 3.12 26.74
N TYR A 55 -5.29 3.78 25.66
CA TYR A 55 -6.12 4.49 24.71
C TYR A 55 -7.16 3.59 24.05
N ALA A 56 -6.74 2.42 23.55
CA ALA A 56 -7.64 1.46 22.93
C ALA A 56 -8.83 1.12 23.84
N ARG A 57 -8.53 0.82 25.11
CA ARG A 57 -9.55 0.44 26.10
C ARG A 57 -10.46 1.61 26.46
N GLU A 58 -9.93 2.83 26.48
CA GLU A 58 -10.71 4.04 26.73
C GLU A 58 -11.70 4.29 25.59
N VAL A 59 -11.25 4.20 24.34
CA VAL A 59 -12.08 4.42 23.15
C VAL A 59 -13.18 3.35 23.05
N ILE A 60 -12.87 2.07 23.25
CA ILE A 60 -13.86 0.97 23.27
C ILE A 60 -14.93 1.21 24.35
N ARG A 61 -14.53 1.60 25.57
CA ARG A 61 -15.47 1.86 26.67
C ARG A 61 -16.33 3.09 26.40
N GLN A 62 -15.76 4.11 25.76
CA GLN A 62 -16.48 5.32 25.42
C GLN A 62 -17.55 5.01 24.36
N GLU A 63 -17.22 4.23 23.33
CA GLU A 63 -18.20 3.81 22.32
C GLU A 63 -19.36 3.03 22.93
N LEU A 64 -19.08 2.03 23.79
CA LEU A 64 -20.13 1.26 24.49
C LEU A 64 -21.01 2.11 25.42
N LYS A 65 -20.50 3.26 25.87
CA LYS A 65 -21.23 4.19 26.75
C LYS A 65 -22.09 5.17 25.95
N ASP A 66 -21.54 5.68 24.84
CA ASP A 66 -22.14 6.77 24.08
C ASP A 66 -23.10 6.26 23.00
N ASN A 67 -22.84 5.08 22.42
CA ASN A 67 -23.67 4.47 21.41
C ASN A 67 -24.58 3.39 22.02
N PRO A 68 -25.90 3.65 22.18
CA PRO A 68 -26.82 2.69 22.79
C PRO A 68 -27.06 1.43 21.94
N SER A 69 -26.69 1.46 20.65
CA SER A 69 -26.76 0.31 19.75
C SER A 69 -25.49 -0.54 19.79
N ALA A 70 -24.42 -0.06 20.42
CA ALA A 70 -23.16 -0.78 20.53
C ALA A 70 -23.23 -1.88 21.59
N VAL A 71 -22.68 -3.05 21.26
CA VAL A 71 -22.58 -4.20 22.15
C VAL A 71 -21.15 -4.69 22.20
N SER A 72 -20.73 -5.21 23.36
CA SER A 72 -19.40 -5.79 23.50
C SER A 72 -19.36 -7.15 22.81
N VAL A 73 -18.43 -7.32 21.88
CA VAL A 73 -18.15 -8.58 21.19
C VAL A 73 -16.66 -8.88 21.23
N ARG A 74 -16.31 -10.13 20.96
CA ARG A 74 -14.91 -10.55 20.81
C ARG A 74 -14.72 -11.20 19.45
N ILE A 75 -13.76 -10.70 18.68
CA ILE A 75 -13.43 -11.17 17.33
C ILE A 75 -11.96 -11.59 17.33
N GLY A 76 -11.70 -12.89 17.28
CA GLY A 76 -10.37 -13.43 17.53
C GLY A 76 -9.86 -13.01 18.91
N ASN A 77 -8.74 -12.28 18.95
CA ASN A 77 -8.15 -11.72 20.17
C ASN A 77 -8.60 -10.28 20.47
N MET A 78 -9.43 -9.69 19.61
CA MET A 78 -9.85 -8.29 19.69
C MET A 78 -11.13 -8.15 20.52
N GLU A 79 -11.09 -7.28 21.53
CA GLU A 79 -12.32 -6.80 22.20
C GLU A 79 -12.87 -5.62 21.41
N CYS A 80 -14.14 -5.69 21.02
CA CYS A 80 -14.75 -4.67 20.17
C CYS A 80 -16.02 -4.12 20.81
N ALA A 81 -16.24 -2.82 20.64
CA ALA A 81 -17.58 -2.24 20.66
C ALA A 81 -18.15 -2.36 19.25
N TYR A 82 -19.18 -3.16 19.07
CA TYR A 82 -19.78 -3.44 17.77
C TYR A 82 -21.18 -2.85 17.68
N SER A 83 -21.45 -2.09 16.62
CA SER A 83 -22.79 -1.63 16.27
C SER A 83 -23.08 -1.89 14.79
N LYS A 84 -24.36 -1.79 14.42
CA LYS A 84 -24.78 -1.85 13.03
C LYS A 84 -25.95 -0.92 12.77
N GLU A 85 -25.97 -0.35 11.58
CA GLU A 85 -27.02 0.57 11.14
C GLU A 85 -27.51 0.17 9.75
N MET A 86 -28.83 0.19 9.55
CA MET A 86 -29.44 0.00 8.23
C MET A 86 -29.77 1.36 7.64
N PHE A 87 -29.44 1.54 6.37
CA PHE A 87 -29.75 2.76 5.64
C PHE A 87 -30.16 2.45 4.20
N GLU A 88 -30.77 3.42 3.54
CA GLU A 88 -31.15 3.37 2.14
C GLU A 88 -30.32 4.41 1.38
N GLU A 89 -29.72 3.99 0.27
CA GLU A 89 -28.96 4.84 -0.64
C GLU A 89 -29.36 4.46 -2.07
N ASP A 90 -29.77 5.44 -2.87
CA ASP A 90 -30.24 5.28 -4.25
C ASP A 90 -31.29 4.16 -4.46
N GLY A 91 -32.17 3.98 -3.47
CA GLY A 91 -33.24 2.97 -3.49
C GLY A 91 -32.77 1.54 -3.17
N ALA A 92 -31.50 1.34 -2.84
CA ALA A 92 -30.94 0.10 -2.33
C ALA A 92 -30.75 0.16 -0.81
N TYR A 93 -30.98 -0.97 -0.14
CA TYR A 93 -30.81 -1.08 1.31
C TYR A 93 -29.47 -1.72 1.66
N TYR A 94 -28.76 -1.08 2.59
CA TYR A 94 -27.46 -1.51 3.07
C TYR A 94 -27.45 -1.74 4.58
N THR A 95 -26.40 -2.38 5.06
CA THR A 95 -26.06 -2.49 6.48
C THR A 95 -24.60 -2.07 6.63
N SER A 96 -24.37 -1.04 7.44
CA SER A 96 -23.03 -0.66 7.89
C SER A 96 -22.77 -1.35 9.22
N HIS A 97 -21.70 -2.15 9.26
CA HIS A 97 -21.17 -2.76 10.47
C HIS A 97 -20.00 -1.90 10.96
N LEU A 98 -19.96 -1.59 12.26
CA LEU A 98 -18.89 -0.79 12.86
C LEU A 98 -18.28 -1.54 14.03
N TRP A 99 -16.95 -1.64 14.06
CA TRP A 99 -16.17 -2.17 15.18
C TRP A 99 -15.15 -1.13 15.63
N ILE A 100 -15.34 -0.65 16.85
CA ILE A 100 -14.32 0.10 17.57
C ILE A 100 -13.52 -0.90 18.40
N THR A 101 -12.22 -1.00 18.15
CA THR A 101 -11.34 -1.98 18.81
C THR A 101 -9.93 -1.45 19.00
N GLY A 102 -8.98 -2.27 19.44
CA GLY A 102 -7.58 -1.89 19.62
C GLY A 102 -6.90 -2.65 20.75
N MET A 103 -5.61 -2.43 20.92
CA MET A 103 -4.86 -2.93 22.08
C MET A 103 -3.79 -1.91 22.49
N GLY A 104 -3.58 -1.77 23.80
CA GLY A 104 -2.59 -0.83 24.33
C GLY A 104 -2.87 0.61 23.89
N ASP A 105 -1.91 1.18 23.17
CA ASP A 105 -1.89 2.58 22.73
C ASP A 105 -2.50 2.82 21.34
N VAL A 106 -2.92 1.77 20.62
CA VAL A 106 -3.55 1.90 19.29
C VAL A 106 -5.01 1.48 19.33
N ALA A 107 -5.90 2.38 18.90
CA ALA A 107 -7.31 2.12 18.65
C ALA A 107 -7.58 2.04 17.13
N PHE A 108 -8.56 1.23 16.76
CA PHE A 108 -9.02 1.05 15.38
C PHE A 108 -10.50 1.39 15.28
N GLU A 109 -10.85 2.04 14.18
CA GLU A 109 -12.22 2.13 13.70
C GLU A 109 -12.30 1.32 12.41
N CYS A 110 -12.98 0.18 12.48
CA CYS A 110 -13.22 -0.68 11.33
C CYS A 110 -14.69 -0.60 10.94
N SER A 111 -14.99 -0.44 9.65
CA SER A 111 -16.36 -0.54 9.16
C SER A 111 -16.48 -1.50 7.97
N PHE A 112 -17.65 -2.08 7.80
CA PHE A 112 -17.97 -2.91 6.64
C PHE A 112 -19.39 -2.63 6.16
N THR A 113 -19.50 -2.02 4.99
CA THR A 113 -20.80 -1.71 4.38
C THR A 113 -21.15 -2.77 3.35
N VAL A 114 -22.29 -3.44 3.53
CA VAL A 114 -22.78 -4.52 2.68
C VAL A 114 -24.24 -4.33 2.30
N SER A 115 -24.70 -5.01 1.24
CA SER A 115 -26.13 -5.17 0.97
C SER A 115 -26.86 -5.71 2.21
N LYS A 116 -28.08 -5.21 2.44
CA LYS A 116 -28.92 -5.67 3.55
C LYS A 116 -29.09 -7.20 3.52
N GLY A 117 -28.71 -7.84 4.63
CA GLY A 117 -28.83 -9.30 4.81
C GLY A 117 -27.59 -10.09 4.39
N SER A 118 -26.58 -9.45 3.80
CA SER A 118 -25.28 -10.07 3.51
C SER A 118 -24.49 -10.36 4.79
N SER A 119 -23.51 -11.27 4.68
CA SER A 119 -22.63 -11.67 5.78
C SER A 119 -21.55 -10.63 6.04
N ALA A 120 -21.21 -10.43 7.32
CA ALA A 120 -20.05 -9.64 7.75
C ALA A 120 -18.78 -10.48 7.99
N ALA A 121 -18.82 -11.80 7.71
CA ALA A 121 -17.77 -12.74 8.10
C ALA A 121 -16.38 -12.42 7.51
N GLU A 122 -16.33 -11.86 6.29
CA GLU A 122 -15.05 -11.45 5.68
C GLU A 122 -14.40 -10.33 6.48
N ALA A 123 -15.16 -9.30 6.86
CA ALA A 123 -14.67 -8.22 7.71
C ALA A 123 -14.32 -8.69 9.13
N GLU A 124 -15.10 -9.59 9.73
CA GLU A 124 -14.77 -10.19 11.02
C GLU A 124 -13.45 -10.97 10.95
N ALA A 125 -13.18 -11.66 9.85
CA ALA A 125 -11.90 -12.35 9.64
C ALA A 125 -10.72 -11.37 9.50
N VAL A 126 -10.91 -10.23 8.81
CA VAL A 126 -9.92 -9.15 8.74
C VAL A 126 -9.64 -8.59 10.15
N VAL A 127 -10.68 -8.23 10.90
CA VAL A 127 -10.58 -7.72 12.27
C VAL A 127 -9.89 -8.73 13.20
N ALA A 128 -10.20 -10.03 13.07
CA ALA A 128 -9.59 -11.09 13.86
C ALA A 128 -8.08 -11.25 13.60
N SER A 129 -7.60 -10.83 12.43
CA SER A 129 -6.19 -10.91 12.01
C SER A 129 -5.35 -9.69 12.36
N LEU A 130 -5.96 -8.65 12.97
CA LEU A 130 -5.25 -7.44 13.34
C LEU A 130 -4.12 -7.72 14.31
N GLU A 131 -2.93 -7.22 13.97
CA GLU A 131 -1.75 -7.24 14.82
C GLU A 131 -1.20 -5.83 14.96
N ILE A 132 -0.93 -5.41 16.20
CA ILE A 132 -0.24 -4.14 16.46
C ILE A 132 1.26 -4.39 16.47
N ARG A 133 1.99 -3.55 15.73
CA ARG A 133 3.44 -3.54 15.76
C ARG A 133 3.93 -2.58 16.83
N LYS A 134 4.92 -3.03 17.60
CA LYS A 134 5.45 -2.31 18.75
C LYS A 134 6.59 -1.42 18.33
N GLU A 135 6.58 -0.20 18.84
CA GLU A 135 7.71 0.71 18.69
C GLU A 135 9.00 0.12 19.29
N GLY A 136 10.12 0.35 18.63
CA GLY A 136 11.43 -0.15 19.04
C GLY A 136 11.67 -1.66 18.80
N VAL A 137 10.66 -2.40 18.32
CA VAL A 137 10.84 -3.79 17.91
C VAL A 137 11.30 -3.84 16.45
N LYS A 138 12.37 -4.59 16.20
CA LYS A 138 12.84 -4.85 14.83
C LYS A 138 12.00 -5.96 14.21
N TYR A 139 11.22 -5.59 13.20
CA TYR A 139 10.52 -6.53 12.34
C TYR A 139 11.44 -6.98 11.19
N PRO A 140 11.35 -8.24 10.73
CA PRO A 140 12.05 -8.68 9.53
C PRO A 140 11.62 -7.89 8.29
N GLU A 141 12.45 -7.93 7.25
CA GLU A 141 12.08 -7.46 5.92
C GLU A 141 10.87 -8.24 5.41
N GLU A 142 9.89 -7.53 4.86
CA GLU A 142 8.67 -8.12 4.31
C GLU A 142 8.34 -7.52 2.94
N ILE A 143 7.93 -8.39 2.01
CA ILE A 143 7.33 -8.02 0.72
C ILE A 143 5.83 -8.28 0.83
N ILE A 144 5.04 -7.23 0.69
CA ILE A 144 3.57 -7.29 0.73
C ILE A 144 2.99 -6.79 -0.61
N PRO A 145 1.75 -7.17 -0.96
CA PRO A 145 1.03 -6.57 -2.09
C PRO A 145 1.16 -5.05 -2.08
N VAL A 146 1.40 -4.47 -3.25
CA VAL A 146 1.63 -3.03 -3.36
C VAL A 146 0.47 -2.24 -2.76
N ARG A 147 0.82 -1.31 -1.86
CA ARG A 147 -0.16 -0.39 -1.27
C ARG A 147 -0.43 0.76 -2.20
N LEU A 148 -1.59 1.38 -2.04
CA LEU A 148 -1.98 2.55 -2.82
C LEU A 148 -0.96 3.70 -2.71
N SER A 149 -0.34 3.88 -1.53
CA SER A 149 0.73 4.87 -1.33
C SER A 149 1.96 4.65 -2.22
N GLU A 150 2.34 3.40 -2.48
CA GLU A 150 3.44 3.08 -3.38
C GLU A 150 3.01 3.11 -4.85
N ILE A 151 1.75 2.80 -5.16
CA ILE A 151 1.19 3.03 -6.50
C ILE A 151 1.30 4.52 -6.87
N TYR A 152 0.98 5.43 -5.94
CA TYR A 152 1.14 6.87 -6.17
C TYR A 152 2.60 7.26 -6.39
N GLN A 153 3.54 6.74 -5.60
CA GLN A 153 4.97 6.97 -5.82
C GLN A 153 5.43 6.49 -7.21
N ILE A 154 4.93 5.33 -7.67
CA ILE A 154 5.26 4.79 -8.99
C ILE A 154 4.74 5.74 -10.09
N ASN A 155 3.48 6.15 -10.00
CA ASN A 155 2.85 7.03 -10.98
C ASN A 155 3.51 8.41 -11.04
N GLU A 156 3.74 9.04 -9.88
CA GLU A 156 4.40 10.35 -9.78
C GLU A 156 5.83 10.31 -10.35
N ALA A 157 6.58 9.25 -10.04
CA ALA A 157 7.93 9.07 -10.55
C ALA A 157 7.95 8.90 -12.08
N PHE A 158 7.05 8.07 -12.61
CA PHE A 158 6.94 7.83 -14.06
C PHE A 158 6.48 9.08 -14.81
N GLU A 159 5.49 9.81 -14.28
CA GLU A 159 5.04 11.08 -14.83
C GLU A 159 6.17 12.12 -14.82
N TRP A 160 6.94 12.19 -13.73
CA TRP A 160 8.08 13.10 -13.65
C TRP A 160 9.13 12.81 -14.73
N VAL A 161 9.47 11.54 -14.97
CA VAL A 161 10.41 11.15 -16.05
C VAL A 161 9.84 11.53 -17.41
N THR A 162 8.56 11.20 -17.66
CA THR A 162 7.84 11.53 -18.90
C THR A 162 7.90 13.03 -19.20
N ASN A 163 7.55 13.85 -18.22
CA ASN A 163 7.57 15.31 -18.33
C ASN A 163 9.00 15.84 -18.54
N THR A 164 9.99 15.29 -17.83
CA THR A 164 11.39 15.71 -17.96
C THR A 164 11.93 15.42 -19.37
N VAL A 165 11.65 14.24 -19.92
CA VAL A 165 12.02 13.87 -21.30
C VAL A 165 11.34 14.81 -22.29
N LYS A 166 10.04 15.07 -22.12
CA LYS A 166 9.28 15.99 -22.99
C LYS A 166 9.83 17.41 -22.96
N GLU A 167 10.15 17.91 -21.77
CA GLU A 167 10.65 19.27 -21.59
C GLU A 167 12.05 19.46 -22.16
N GLN A 168 12.98 18.54 -21.87
CA GLN A 168 14.38 18.67 -22.24
C GLN A 168 14.67 18.23 -23.68
N LEU A 169 14.04 17.15 -24.15
CA LEU A 169 14.36 16.53 -25.44
C LEU A 169 13.29 16.76 -26.51
N LYS A 170 12.12 17.30 -26.14
CA LYS A 170 10.95 17.47 -27.02
C LYS A 170 10.47 16.14 -27.64
N LYS A 171 10.74 15.03 -26.97
CA LYS A 171 10.32 13.67 -27.34
C LYS A 171 9.13 13.24 -26.49
N ASP A 172 8.29 12.37 -27.03
CA ASP A 172 7.31 11.63 -26.23
C ASP A 172 8.01 10.47 -25.53
N PHE A 173 7.39 9.97 -24.46
CA PHE A 173 7.90 8.87 -23.64
C PHE A 173 6.73 7.92 -23.40
N GLN A 174 6.86 6.67 -23.84
CA GLN A 174 5.81 5.66 -23.82
C GLN A 174 6.01 4.63 -22.71
N GLY A 175 7.20 4.56 -22.13
CA GLY A 175 7.57 3.55 -21.14
C GLY A 175 7.87 2.20 -21.76
N MET A 176 8.53 2.20 -22.92
CA MET A 176 9.04 1.00 -23.62
C MET A 176 10.57 0.94 -23.59
N GLU A 177 11.17 -0.19 -23.97
CA GLU A 177 12.63 -0.35 -23.97
C GLU A 177 13.35 0.74 -24.80
N GLU A 178 12.76 1.19 -25.92
CA GLU A 178 13.33 2.22 -26.79
C GLU A 178 13.46 3.59 -26.10
N ASP A 179 12.68 3.84 -25.05
CA ASP A 179 12.69 5.11 -24.32
C ASP A 179 13.89 5.24 -23.35
N LEU A 180 14.61 4.14 -23.08
CA LEU A 180 15.81 4.14 -22.23
C LEU A 180 16.89 5.10 -22.76
N ASP A 181 17.03 5.22 -24.09
CA ASP A 181 17.97 6.14 -24.72
C ASP A 181 17.61 7.61 -24.47
N SER A 182 16.30 7.92 -24.40
CA SER A 182 15.81 9.26 -24.07
C SER A 182 16.05 9.58 -22.59
N MET A 183 15.84 8.62 -21.68
CA MET A 183 16.20 8.78 -20.27
C MET A 183 17.70 9.00 -20.08
N GLN A 184 18.53 8.24 -20.80
CA GLN A 184 19.98 8.37 -20.72
C GLN A 184 20.45 9.75 -21.21
N GLN A 185 19.86 10.28 -22.30
CA GLN A 185 20.15 11.63 -22.77
C GLN A 185 19.84 12.71 -21.72
N VAL A 186 18.76 12.55 -20.94
CA VAL A 186 18.44 13.45 -19.82
C VAL A 186 19.52 13.36 -18.74
N ILE A 187 19.96 12.16 -18.37
CA ILE A 187 21.03 11.96 -17.38
C ILE A 187 22.35 12.60 -17.86
N ASP A 188 22.74 12.33 -19.11
CA ASP A 188 23.99 12.78 -19.71
C ASP A 188 24.04 14.30 -19.92
N SER A 189 22.89 14.97 -19.97
CA SER A 189 22.81 16.44 -20.01
C SER A 189 23.41 17.12 -18.77
N GLY A 190 23.54 16.38 -17.66
CA GLY A 190 24.05 16.90 -16.39
C GLY A 190 23.10 17.85 -15.67
N THR A 191 21.84 17.95 -16.08
CA THR A 191 20.84 18.84 -15.47
C THR A 191 20.39 18.39 -14.08
N ILE A 192 20.53 17.09 -13.77
CA ILE A 192 20.14 16.51 -12.48
C ILE A 192 21.35 16.49 -11.55
N GLY A 193 21.27 17.26 -10.46
CA GLY A 193 22.33 17.27 -9.47
C GLY A 193 22.50 15.90 -8.77
N PRO A 194 23.74 15.48 -8.44
CA PRO A 194 24.02 14.16 -7.85
C PRO A 194 23.45 13.95 -6.44
N LYS A 195 22.91 15.00 -5.81
CA LYS A 195 22.25 14.92 -4.48
C LYS A 195 20.71 14.91 -4.58
N LYS A 196 20.13 14.98 -5.78
CA LYS A 196 18.68 14.99 -6.01
C LYS A 196 18.13 13.56 -5.96
N LYS A 197 18.16 12.94 -4.78
CA LYS A 197 17.78 11.54 -4.55
C LYS A 197 16.46 11.15 -5.25
N GLU A 198 15.41 11.94 -5.07
CA GLU A 198 14.08 11.60 -5.61
C GLU A 198 14.06 11.58 -7.15
N ALA A 199 14.73 12.53 -7.80
CA ALA A 199 14.88 12.51 -9.27
C ALA A 199 15.60 11.25 -9.76
N TRP A 200 16.68 10.83 -9.08
CA TRP A 200 17.40 9.59 -9.42
C TRP A 200 16.58 8.34 -9.15
N LEU A 201 15.78 8.34 -8.08
CA LEU A 201 14.85 7.25 -7.79
C LEU A 201 13.79 7.13 -8.88
N SER A 202 13.29 8.25 -9.42
CA SER A 202 12.32 8.24 -10.51
C SER A 202 12.81 7.53 -11.76
N PHE A 203 14.09 7.66 -12.13
CA PHE A 203 14.67 6.87 -13.24
C PHE A 203 14.69 5.37 -12.95
N GLY A 204 15.03 4.99 -11.70
CA GLY A 204 14.99 3.58 -11.29
C GLY A 204 13.57 3.01 -11.33
N ILE A 205 12.57 3.78 -10.90
CA ILE A 205 11.17 3.39 -10.96
C ILE A 205 10.71 3.27 -12.42
N ALA A 206 11.06 4.23 -13.28
CA ALA A 206 10.70 4.19 -14.69
C ALA A 206 11.30 2.96 -15.41
N ILE A 207 12.54 2.56 -15.07
CA ILE A 207 13.10 1.27 -15.56
C ILE A 207 12.22 0.10 -15.13
N CYS A 208 11.79 0.06 -13.87
CA CYS A 208 10.91 -1.01 -13.38
C CYS A 208 9.52 -0.97 -14.03
N VAL A 209 8.99 0.21 -14.39
CA VAL A 209 7.73 0.31 -15.16
C VAL A 209 7.91 -0.31 -16.54
N ILE A 210 9.01 0.00 -17.23
CA ILE A 210 9.33 -0.61 -18.54
C ILE A 210 9.44 -2.13 -18.40
N LEU A 211 10.17 -2.63 -17.39
CA LEU A 211 10.29 -4.06 -17.12
C LEU A 211 8.94 -4.74 -16.88
N ALA A 212 8.07 -4.13 -16.07
CA ALA A 212 6.75 -4.68 -15.78
C ALA A 212 5.84 -4.75 -17.02
N ASN A 213 6.07 -3.90 -18.02
CA ASN A 213 5.34 -3.91 -19.29
C ASN A 213 5.88 -4.95 -20.28
N GLU A 214 7.20 -5.18 -20.26
CA GLU A 214 7.90 -6.00 -21.27
C GLU A 214 8.16 -7.45 -20.82
N VAL A 215 8.14 -7.71 -19.50
CA VAL A 215 8.50 -9.02 -18.92
C VAL A 215 7.34 -9.60 -18.12
N ASP A 216 6.85 -10.75 -18.58
CA ASP A 216 5.78 -11.50 -17.90
C ASP A 216 6.20 -11.96 -16.50
N GLY A 217 5.25 -11.93 -15.56
CA GLY A 217 5.43 -12.48 -14.21
C GLY A 217 6.16 -11.55 -13.23
N LEU A 218 6.33 -10.28 -13.59
CA LEU A 218 6.78 -9.22 -12.69
C LEU A 218 5.58 -8.47 -12.12
N GLU A 219 5.50 -8.36 -10.79
CA GLU A 219 4.45 -7.61 -10.10
C GLU A 219 5.03 -6.58 -9.14
N TRP A 220 4.39 -5.41 -9.07
CA TRP A 220 4.73 -4.40 -8.09
C TRP A 220 4.30 -4.84 -6.70
N MET A 221 5.20 -4.66 -5.74
CA MET A 221 5.03 -4.96 -4.33
C MET A 221 5.52 -3.79 -3.48
N THR A 222 5.10 -3.76 -2.22
CA THR A 222 5.67 -2.86 -1.22
C THR A 222 6.70 -3.63 -0.39
N LEU A 223 7.92 -3.12 -0.35
CA LEU A 223 8.95 -3.51 0.60
C LEU A 223 8.73 -2.76 1.92
N ILE A 224 8.71 -3.50 3.03
CA ILE A 224 8.79 -2.96 4.39
C ILE A 224 10.09 -3.47 5.03
N ASP A 225 11.10 -2.61 5.13
CA ASP A 225 12.39 -2.89 5.78
C ASP A 225 12.69 -1.81 6.83
N GLY A 226 12.33 -2.09 8.08
CA GLY A 226 12.39 -1.11 9.17
C GLY A 226 11.52 0.10 8.88
N ASN A 227 12.14 1.29 8.75
CA ASN A 227 11.45 2.53 8.40
C ASN A 227 11.40 2.78 6.89
N ARG A 228 11.99 1.89 6.09
CA ARG A 228 11.97 2.01 4.64
C ARG A 228 10.74 1.30 4.11
N GLU A 229 9.84 2.08 3.53
CA GLU A 229 8.67 1.62 2.81
C GLU A 229 8.83 2.08 1.35
N ALA A 230 8.86 1.16 0.40
CA ALA A 230 9.18 1.50 -1.00
C ALA A 230 8.58 0.53 -2.02
N PRO A 231 8.26 1.01 -3.23
CA PRO A 231 7.87 0.13 -4.32
C PRO A 231 9.06 -0.71 -4.79
N VAL A 232 8.84 -2.00 -5.00
CA VAL A 232 9.79 -2.95 -5.59
C VAL A 232 9.07 -3.86 -6.60
N LEU A 233 9.80 -4.41 -7.56
CA LEU A 233 9.24 -5.29 -8.56
C LEU A 233 9.64 -6.74 -8.27
N GLN A 234 8.67 -7.61 -7.99
CA GLN A 234 8.91 -9.02 -7.65
C GLN A 234 8.66 -9.92 -8.85
N ASN A 235 9.58 -10.85 -9.09
CA ASN A 235 9.33 -11.97 -9.99
C ASN A 235 8.55 -13.05 -9.26
N LEU A 236 7.30 -13.30 -9.68
CA LEU A 236 6.42 -14.26 -9.02
C LEU A 236 6.89 -15.71 -9.15
N THR A 237 7.73 -16.02 -10.14
CA THR A 237 8.25 -17.37 -10.38
C THR A 237 9.44 -17.67 -9.47
N THR A 238 10.37 -16.73 -9.31
CA THR A 238 11.59 -16.94 -8.52
C THR A 238 11.48 -16.43 -7.08
N GLY A 239 10.57 -15.48 -6.83
CA GLY A 239 10.43 -14.76 -5.56
C GLY A 239 11.47 -13.64 -5.38
N GLU A 240 12.43 -13.52 -6.29
CA GLU A 240 13.42 -12.43 -6.27
C GLU A 240 12.76 -11.09 -6.59
N TRP A 241 13.32 -10.01 -6.06
CA TRP A 241 12.78 -8.67 -6.26
C TRP A 241 13.86 -7.67 -6.64
N ILE A 242 13.45 -6.70 -7.45
CA ILE A 242 14.27 -5.63 -7.98
C ILE A 242 13.95 -4.36 -7.20
N ASP A 243 14.99 -3.71 -6.70
CA ASP A 243 14.91 -2.45 -5.99
C ASP A 243 15.19 -1.27 -6.93
N PRO A 244 14.20 -0.42 -7.26
CA PRO A 244 14.41 0.77 -8.07
C PRO A 244 15.57 1.65 -7.59
N MET A 245 15.80 1.70 -6.27
CA MET A 245 16.88 2.47 -5.67
C MET A 245 18.27 1.92 -6.03
N LYS A 246 18.40 0.60 -6.16
CA LYS A 246 19.68 -0.06 -6.48
C LYS A 246 20.06 0.10 -7.95
N LEU A 247 19.07 0.28 -8.83
CA LEU A 247 19.29 0.44 -10.27
C LEU A 247 20.04 1.73 -10.60
N VAL A 248 19.65 2.85 -9.96
CA VAL A 248 20.14 4.19 -10.31
C VAL A 248 20.75 4.91 -9.11
N TRP A 249 19.93 5.27 -8.11
CA TRP A 249 20.36 6.15 -7.01
C TRP A 249 21.59 5.63 -6.26
N SER A 250 21.64 4.32 -5.98
CA SER A 250 22.75 3.72 -5.24
C SER A 250 24.09 3.86 -5.97
N LYS A 251 24.11 3.72 -7.30
CA LYS A 251 25.28 3.91 -8.16
C LYS A 251 25.74 5.37 -8.15
N VAL A 252 24.80 6.30 -8.37
CA VAL A 252 25.09 7.75 -8.37
C VAL A 252 25.63 8.21 -7.01
N LYS A 253 25.04 7.72 -5.91
CA LYS A 253 25.50 8.02 -4.54
C LYS A 253 26.93 7.52 -4.29
N ALA A 254 27.33 6.40 -4.91
CA ALA A 254 28.68 5.86 -4.86
C ALA A 254 29.67 6.57 -5.80
N GLY A 255 29.21 7.51 -6.64
CA GLY A 255 30.03 8.19 -7.63
C GLY A 255 30.26 7.38 -8.91
N GLU A 256 29.48 6.32 -9.11
CA GLU A 256 29.54 5.48 -10.31
C GLU A 256 28.71 6.10 -11.45
N SER A 257 29.10 5.83 -12.69
CA SER A 257 28.30 6.18 -13.87
C SER A 257 27.04 5.31 -13.95
N CYS A 258 25.93 5.89 -14.39
CA CYS A 258 24.69 5.17 -14.62
C CYS A 258 24.49 4.96 -16.13
N ASN A 259 24.50 3.70 -16.57
CA ASN A 259 24.10 3.28 -17.91
C ASN A 259 22.76 2.54 -17.80
N LEU A 260 21.68 3.17 -18.25
CA LEU A 260 20.33 2.65 -18.09
C LEU A 260 20.08 1.42 -18.97
N SER A 261 20.54 1.42 -20.22
CA SER A 261 20.35 0.29 -21.14
C SER A 261 21.12 -0.94 -20.70
N GLU A 262 22.33 -0.77 -20.15
CA GLU A 262 23.07 -1.87 -19.52
C GLU A 262 22.36 -2.37 -18.25
N THR A 263 21.92 -1.44 -17.39
CA THR A 263 21.18 -1.78 -16.17
C THR A 263 19.92 -2.58 -16.48
N TYR A 264 19.13 -2.16 -17.47
CA TYR A 264 17.92 -2.87 -17.92
C TYR A 264 18.24 -4.27 -18.42
N LYS A 265 19.23 -4.43 -19.31
CA LYS A 265 19.61 -5.73 -19.88
C LYS A 265 20.09 -6.76 -18.86
N THR A 266 20.64 -6.31 -17.72
CA THR A 266 21.04 -7.23 -16.64
C THR A 266 19.87 -7.81 -15.85
N LEU A 267 18.65 -7.31 -16.07
CA LEU A 267 17.44 -7.69 -15.34
C LEU A 267 16.51 -8.62 -16.15
N LEU A 268 16.84 -8.86 -17.42
CA LEU A 268 16.18 -9.83 -18.32
C LEU A 268 16.79 -11.22 -18.15
#